data_AF-A0A7R9I140-F1
#
_entry.id   AF-A0A7R9I140-F1
#
_cell.length_a   1.000
_cell.length_b   1.000
_cell.length_c   1.000
_cell.angle_alpha   90.00
_cell.angle_beta   90.00
_cell.angle_gamma   90.00
#
_symmetry.space_group_name_H-M   'P 1'
#
loop_
_entity.id
_entity.type
_entity.pdbx_description
1 polymer ?
#
loop_
_entity_poly.entity_id
_entity_poly.type
_entity_poly.pdbx_seq_one_letter_code
_entity_poly.pdbx_strand_id
1 'polypeptide(L)'
;MRVTRTLWRQHIGWTFKQHWKVQRHRVPLATGADLVLSQMNIPVVPAEDVVAPSPMRKELKFVGLEDKPLPWDECHPLYHKQECHMYGNHSVLLKGLDQAKVLTNTVESEQGLPAALPRVTASARHHHLVNNLILSSLVLDAEQKKLPKLKDPERPAFNFPREYGITDVRGT
;
A
#
# COMPACT_ATOMS: atom_id res chain seq x y z
N MET A 1 15.30 2.40 -18.41
CA MET A 1 16.50 3.17 -18.05
C MET A 1 16.80 2.94 -16.57
N ARG A 2 18.00 2.48 -16.20
CA ARG A 2 18.30 2.10 -14.80
C ARG A 2 18.69 3.36 -14.02
N VAL A 3 17.88 3.75 -13.04
CA VAL A 3 18.06 5.01 -12.32
C VAL A 3 19.15 4.86 -11.26
N THR A 4 20.27 5.58 -11.42
CA THR A 4 21.44 5.52 -10.51
C THR A 4 21.36 6.61 -9.43
N ARG A 5 22.11 6.42 -8.33
CA ARG A 5 22.15 7.34 -7.18
C ARG A 5 22.67 8.74 -7.57
N THR A 6 23.52 8.81 -8.59
CA THR A 6 24.02 10.06 -9.18
C THR A 6 22.91 10.85 -9.88
N LEU A 7 22.00 10.17 -10.58
CA LEU A 7 20.86 10.79 -11.27
C LEU A 7 19.85 11.40 -10.27
N TRP A 8 19.70 10.78 -9.09
CA TRP A 8 18.82 11.29 -8.02
C TRP A 8 19.32 12.57 -7.36
N ARG A 9 20.65 12.81 -7.32
CA ARG A 9 21.24 14.06 -6.77
C ARG A 9 20.89 15.29 -7.59
N GLN A 10 20.48 15.14 -8.84
CA GLN A 10 20.10 16.24 -9.74
C GLN A 10 18.62 16.64 -9.62
N HIS A 11 17.89 16.16 -8.59
CA HIS A 11 16.43 16.32 -8.44
C HIS A 11 15.57 15.82 -9.61
N ILE A 12 16.18 15.13 -10.60
CA ILE A 12 15.51 14.62 -11.81
C ILE A 12 14.37 13.66 -11.47
N GLY A 13 14.43 12.94 -10.34
CA GLY A 13 13.39 11.98 -9.96
C GLY A 13 12.00 12.59 -9.78
N TRP A 14 11.89 13.81 -9.22
CA TRP A 14 10.60 14.49 -9.07
C TRP A 14 10.08 14.96 -10.44
N THR A 15 10.94 15.58 -11.23
CA THR A 15 10.64 16.02 -12.59
C THR A 15 10.21 14.85 -13.48
N PHE A 16 10.86 13.68 -13.35
CA PHE A 16 10.53 12.47 -14.10
C PHE A 16 9.16 11.91 -13.72
N LYS A 17 8.81 11.91 -12.41
CA LYS A 17 7.48 11.49 -11.93
C LYS A 17 6.38 12.43 -12.41
N GLN A 18 6.63 13.75 -12.41
CA GLN A 18 5.71 14.73 -12.99
C GLN A 18 5.58 14.55 -14.49
N HIS A 19 6.69 14.32 -15.19
CA HIS A 19 6.68 14.04 -16.63
C HIS A 19 5.87 12.78 -16.93
N TRP A 20 6.06 11.68 -16.20
CA TRP A 20 5.24 10.47 -16.34
C TRP A 20 3.77 10.71 -16.02
N LYS A 21 3.45 11.47 -14.98
CA LYS A 21 2.06 11.83 -14.64
C LYS A 21 1.38 12.61 -15.78
N VAL A 22 2.09 13.57 -16.37
CA VAL A 22 1.62 14.38 -17.50
C VAL A 22 1.59 13.58 -18.81
N GLN A 23 2.56 12.68 -19.03
CA GLN A 23 2.70 11.92 -20.27
C GLN A 23 1.84 10.65 -20.33
N ARG A 24 1.37 10.11 -19.20
CA ARG A 24 0.50 8.91 -19.17
C ARG A 24 -0.83 9.10 -19.91
N HIS A 25 -1.30 10.34 -20.03
CA HIS A 25 -2.56 10.68 -20.69
C HIS A 25 -2.37 11.33 -22.07
N ARG A 26 -1.24 11.08 -22.76
CA ARG A 26 -1.04 11.66 -24.09
C ARG A 26 -1.98 11.02 -25.11
N VAL A 27 -2.91 11.81 -25.60
CA VAL A 27 -3.58 11.57 -26.88
C VAL A 27 -2.50 11.61 -27.97
N PRO A 28 -2.48 10.65 -28.92
CA PRO A 28 -1.57 10.70 -30.05
C PRO A 28 -1.72 12.04 -30.77
N LEU A 29 -0.63 12.81 -30.88
CA LEU A 29 -0.62 14.03 -31.67
C LEU A 29 -0.68 13.66 -33.14
N ALA A 30 -1.47 14.41 -33.92
CA ALA A 30 -1.48 14.25 -35.37
C ALA A 30 -0.08 14.59 -35.92
N THR A 31 0.64 13.58 -36.39
CA THR A 31 2.03 13.68 -36.87
C THR A 31 2.14 14.16 -38.31
N GLY A 32 1.02 14.32 -39.04
CA GLY A 32 1.03 14.66 -40.47
C GLY A 32 1.53 13.52 -41.37
N ALA A 33 1.63 12.31 -40.83
CA ALA A 33 2.12 11.14 -41.56
C ALA A 33 1.18 10.74 -42.71
N ASP A 34 -0.10 11.04 -42.59
CA ASP A 34 -1.13 10.93 -43.63
C ASP A 34 -0.74 11.70 -44.91
N LEU A 35 -0.22 12.93 -44.77
CA LEU A 35 0.22 13.76 -45.89
C LEU A 35 1.43 13.15 -46.60
N VAL A 36 2.41 12.66 -45.83
CA VAL A 36 3.65 12.06 -46.38
C VAL A 36 3.33 10.76 -47.12
N LEU A 37 2.46 9.92 -46.54
CA LEU A 37 2.03 8.67 -47.19
C LEU A 37 1.23 8.94 -48.47
N SER A 38 0.39 9.97 -48.48
CA SER A 38 -0.32 10.42 -49.69
C SER A 38 0.64 10.87 -50.80
N GLN A 39 1.70 11.62 -50.45
CA GLN A 39 2.73 12.05 -51.41
C GLN A 39 3.51 10.86 -51.99
N MET A 40 3.63 9.77 -51.24
CA MET A 40 4.28 8.53 -51.68
C MET A 40 3.34 7.57 -52.44
N ASN A 41 2.12 8.02 -52.77
CA ASN A 41 1.06 7.21 -53.40
C ASN A 41 0.67 5.97 -52.57
N ILE A 42 0.79 6.04 -51.24
CA ILE A 42 0.36 4.97 -50.33
C ILE A 42 -1.06 5.29 -49.82
N PRO A 43 -2.04 4.40 -50.02
CA PRO A 43 -3.41 4.64 -49.57
C PRO A 43 -3.50 4.59 -48.04
N VAL A 44 -4.09 5.63 -47.44
CA VAL A 44 -4.35 5.72 -46.00
C VAL A 44 -5.82 5.36 -45.75
N VAL A 45 -6.06 4.31 -44.98
CA VAL A 45 -7.41 3.82 -44.63
C VAL A 45 -7.66 4.12 -43.14
N PRO A 46 -8.87 4.59 -42.75
CA PRO A 46 -9.18 4.81 -41.35
C PRO A 46 -9.15 3.48 -40.56
N ALA A 47 -8.68 3.54 -39.31
CA ALA A 47 -8.50 2.35 -38.49
C ALA A 47 -9.83 1.60 -38.23
N GLU A 48 -10.95 2.31 -38.24
CA GLU A 48 -12.30 1.76 -38.02
C GLU A 48 -12.70 0.73 -39.09
N ASP A 49 -12.22 0.91 -40.33
CA ASP A 49 -12.53 0.00 -41.44
C ASP A 49 -11.70 -1.30 -41.38
N VAL A 50 -10.58 -1.27 -40.67
CA VAL A 50 -9.63 -2.40 -40.55
C VAL A 50 -9.86 -3.19 -39.25
N VAL A 51 -10.24 -2.49 -38.17
CA VAL A 51 -10.46 -3.11 -36.86
C VAL A 51 -11.88 -3.67 -36.82
N ALA A 52 -12.00 -5.00 -36.81
CA ALA A 52 -13.28 -5.65 -36.57
C ALA A 52 -13.92 -5.13 -35.27
N PRO A 53 -15.23 -4.83 -35.25
CA PRO A 53 -15.90 -4.35 -34.05
C PRO A 53 -15.73 -5.39 -32.94
N SER A 54 -15.33 -4.93 -31.77
CA SER A 54 -15.19 -5.80 -30.60
C SER A 54 -16.53 -6.51 -30.34
N PRO A 55 -16.56 -7.85 -30.19
CA PRO A 55 -17.81 -8.56 -29.96
C PRO A 55 -18.45 -8.03 -28.66
N MET A 56 -19.67 -7.52 -28.74
CA MET A 56 -20.44 -7.15 -27.55
C MET A 56 -20.63 -8.39 -26.68
N ARG A 57 -19.94 -8.43 -25.54
CA ARG A 57 -20.15 -9.46 -24.53
C ARG A 57 -21.49 -9.19 -23.86
N LYS A 58 -22.46 -10.10 -24.07
CA LYS A 58 -23.72 -10.07 -23.32
C LYS A 58 -23.44 -10.53 -21.89
N GLU A 59 -23.87 -9.75 -20.90
CA GLU A 59 -23.86 -10.20 -19.51
C GLU A 59 -24.91 -11.31 -19.33
N LEU A 60 -24.46 -12.54 -19.12
CA LEU A 60 -25.32 -13.67 -18.79
C LEU A 60 -25.55 -13.70 -17.28
N LYS A 61 -26.81 -13.67 -16.85
CA LYS A 61 -27.17 -13.91 -15.44
C LYS A 61 -27.36 -15.41 -15.24
N PHE A 62 -26.43 -16.04 -14.51
CA PHE A 62 -26.51 -17.46 -14.18
C PHE A 62 -27.29 -17.64 -12.87
N VAL A 63 -28.24 -18.57 -12.85
CA VAL A 63 -29.00 -18.91 -11.63
C VAL A 63 -28.06 -19.62 -10.65
N GLY A 64 -27.97 -19.13 -9.41
CA GLY A 64 -27.16 -19.72 -8.35
C GLY A 64 -25.77 -19.09 -8.13
N LEU A 65 -25.38 -18.09 -8.92
CA LEU A 65 -24.27 -17.22 -8.55
C LEU A 65 -24.77 -16.16 -7.56
N GLU A 66 -23.99 -15.88 -6.52
CA GLU A 66 -24.20 -14.71 -5.68
C GLU A 66 -24.16 -13.45 -6.55
N ASP A 67 -25.12 -12.55 -6.33
CA ASP A 67 -25.15 -11.27 -7.01
C ASP A 67 -23.86 -10.49 -6.71
N LYS A 68 -23.38 -9.74 -7.69
CA LYS A 68 -22.26 -8.83 -7.48
C LYS A 68 -22.61 -7.89 -6.32
N PRO A 69 -21.65 -7.55 -5.44
CA PRO A 69 -21.90 -6.57 -4.39
C PRO A 69 -22.41 -5.27 -5.02
N LEU A 70 -23.41 -4.67 -4.37
CA LEU A 70 -23.97 -3.39 -4.80
C LEU A 70 -22.84 -2.33 -4.86
N PRO A 71 -22.89 -1.41 -5.84
CA PRO A 71 -21.93 -0.33 -5.89
C PRO A 71 -22.07 0.58 -4.66
N TRP A 72 -20.94 1.14 -4.20
CA TRP A 72 -20.88 2.03 -3.05
C TRP A 72 -21.28 3.47 -3.44
N ASP A 73 -22.52 3.61 -3.93
CA ASP A 73 -23.09 4.88 -4.39
C ASP A 73 -24.08 5.44 -3.35
N GLU A 74 -24.63 6.64 -3.61
CA GLU A 74 -25.68 7.26 -2.79
C GLU A 74 -26.96 6.42 -2.70
N CYS A 75 -27.16 5.49 -3.64
CA CYS A 75 -28.27 4.55 -3.67
C CYS A 75 -28.01 3.26 -2.84
N HIS A 76 -26.84 3.12 -2.20
CA HIS A 76 -26.52 1.96 -1.39
C HIS A 76 -27.36 1.95 -0.10
N PRO A 77 -27.94 0.82 0.36
CA PRO A 77 -28.83 0.78 1.53
C PRO A 77 -28.14 1.21 2.84
N LEU A 78 -26.82 1.08 2.93
CA LEU A 78 -26.01 1.53 4.07
C LEU A 78 -25.45 2.96 3.90
N TYR A 79 -25.82 3.68 2.84
CA TYR A 79 -25.35 5.03 2.59
C TYR A 79 -25.95 6.01 3.61
N HIS A 80 -25.08 6.86 4.15
CA HIS A 80 -25.46 7.97 5.01
C HIS A 80 -24.82 9.25 4.46
N LYS A 81 -25.58 10.35 4.41
CA LYS A 81 -25.11 11.63 3.88
C LYS A 81 -24.00 12.28 4.73
N GLN A 82 -23.98 11.96 6.03
CA GLN A 82 -22.97 12.48 6.94
C GLN A 82 -21.65 11.75 6.76
N GLU A 83 -20.57 12.49 6.56
CA GLU A 83 -19.22 11.93 6.48
C GLU A 83 -18.83 11.29 7.82
N CYS A 84 -18.33 10.05 7.76
CA CYS A 84 -17.86 9.30 8.91
C CYS A 84 -16.39 8.95 8.72
N HIS A 85 -15.54 9.37 9.66
CA HIS A 85 -14.12 9.04 9.64
C HIS A 85 -13.87 7.69 10.32
N MET A 86 -13.19 6.79 9.63
CA MET A 86 -12.84 5.47 10.15
C MET A 86 -11.36 5.40 10.51
N TYR A 87 -11.07 4.78 11.65
CA TYR A 87 -9.70 4.47 12.09
C TYR A 87 -9.52 2.95 12.09
N GLY A 88 -8.42 2.47 11.51
CA GLY A 88 -8.10 1.04 11.41
C GLY A 88 -6.59 0.77 11.47
N ASN A 89 -6.17 -0.44 11.13
CA ASN A 89 -4.77 -0.88 11.29
C ASN A 89 -3.77 -0.10 10.42
N HIS A 90 -4.23 0.54 9.34
CA HIS A 90 -3.38 1.27 8.39
C HIS A 90 -3.40 2.79 8.60
N SER A 91 -4.23 3.29 9.50
CA SER A 91 -4.27 4.73 9.83
C SER A 91 -3.26 5.05 10.91
N VAL A 92 -2.47 6.10 10.69
CA VAL A 92 -1.46 6.58 11.63
C VAL A 92 -1.86 8.00 12.08
N LEU A 93 -1.97 8.22 13.39
CA LEU A 93 -2.30 9.52 13.96
C LEU A 93 -1.09 10.46 13.87
N LEU A 94 -1.32 11.72 13.45
CA LEU A 94 -0.26 12.70 13.25
C LEU A 94 0.39 13.13 14.57
N LYS A 95 -0.42 13.36 15.62
CA LYS A 95 0.09 13.72 16.96
C LYS A 95 0.15 12.52 17.91
N GLY A 96 0.03 11.29 17.40
CA GLY A 96 0.11 10.07 18.20
C GLY A 96 -0.88 10.04 19.38
N LEU A 97 -0.34 9.83 20.59
CA LEU A 97 -1.13 9.63 21.81
C LEU A 97 -1.97 10.86 22.18
N ASP A 98 -1.46 12.08 22.01
CA ASP A 98 -2.20 13.30 22.37
C ASP A 98 -3.44 13.47 21.51
N GLN A 99 -3.37 13.10 20.22
CA GLN A 99 -4.53 13.06 19.35
C GLN A 99 -5.50 11.95 19.78
N ALA A 100 -4.99 10.77 20.16
CA ALA A 100 -5.82 9.67 20.62
C ALA A 100 -6.64 10.08 21.86
N LYS A 101 -6.01 10.71 22.87
CA LYS A 101 -6.67 11.20 24.10
C LYS A 101 -7.88 12.09 23.81
N VAL A 102 -7.73 13.01 22.84
CA VAL A 102 -8.82 13.92 22.44
C VAL A 102 -9.94 13.15 21.72
N LEU A 103 -9.60 12.22 20.84
CA LEU A 103 -10.58 11.42 20.09
C LEU A 103 -11.39 10.49 21.00
N THR A 104 -10.75 9.89 22.01
CA THR A 104 -11.40 8.97 22.96
C THR A 104 -11.97 9.66 24.19
N ASN A 105 -11.72 10.97 24.36
CA ASN A 105 -12.03 11.72 25.56
C ASN A 105 -11.47 11.05 26.83
N THR A 106 -10.21 10.62 26.78
CA THR A 106 -9.52 9.93 27.89
C THR A 106 -8.29 10.69 28.34
N VAL A 107 -7.90 10.44 29.60
CA VAL A 107 -6.70 11.02 30.22
C VAL A 107 -5.63 9.94 30.31
N GLU A 108 -4.37 10.35 30.14
CA GLU A 108 -3.21 9.47 30.35
C GLU A 108 -2.90 9.37 31.84
N SER A 109 -2.65 8.15 32.32
CA SER A 109 -2.18 7.92 33.68
C SER A 109 -0.74 8.41 33.81
N GLU A 110 -0.47 9.29 34.78
CA GLU A 110 0.83 9.94 34.95
C GLU A 110 1.98 8.94 35.11
N GLN A 111 1.74 7.76 35.71
CA GLN A 111 2.75 6.72 35.88
C GLN A 111 2.17 5.30 35.88
N GLY A 112 2.51 4.54 34.83
CA GLY A 112 2.48 3.08 34.82
C GLY A 112 1.11 2.41 34.97
N LEU A 113 1.16 1.14 35.35
CA LEU A 113 -0.01 0.29 35.58
C LEU A 113 -0.74 0.67 36.87
N PRO A 114 -2.06 0.48 36.96
CA PRO A 114 -2.83 0.78 38.17
C PRO A 114 -2.36 -0.07 39.36
N ALA A 115 -2.38 0.52 40.56
CA ALA A 115 -1.92 -0.11 41.80
C ALA A 115 -2.68 -1.39 42.19
N ALA A 116 -3.88 -1.59 41.65
CA ALA A 116 -4.69 -2.77 41.87
C ALA A 116 -4.11 -4.05 41.23
N LEU A 117 -3.15 -3.93 40.31
CA LEU A 117 -2.54 -5.09 39.67
C LEU A 117 -1.44 -5.67 40.58
N PRO A 118 -1.50 -6.97 40.92
CA PRO A 118 -0.46 -7.59 41.73
C PRO A 118 0.87 -7.56 40.97
N ARG A 119 1.94 -7.12 41.65
CA ARG A 119 3.30 -7.27 41.15
C ARG A 119 3.69 -8.75 41.23
N VAL A 120 3.35 -9.50 40.19
CA VAL A 120 3.79 -10.90 40.07
C VAL A 120 5.26 -10.90 39.73
N THR A 121 6.09 -11.36 40.65
CA THR A 121 7.51 -11.59 40.39
C THR A 121 7.66 -12.88 39.57
N ALA A 122 8.31 -12.78 38.42
CA ALA A 122 8.57 -13.95 37.60
C ALA A 122 9.54 -14.89 38.32
N SER A 123 9.20 -16.18 38.38
CA SER A 123 10.14 -17.19 38.89
C SER A 123 11.28 -17.43 37.90
N ALA A 124 12.41 -17.96 38.38
CA ALA A 124 13.57 -18.29 37.52
C ALA A 124 13.19 -19.18 36.32
N ARG A 125 12.23 -20.10 36.50
CA ARG A 125 11.70 -20.94 35.41
C ARG A 125 11.05 -20.11 34.29
N HIS A 126 10.28 -19.08 34.63
CA HIS A 126 9.65 -18.20 33.64
C HIS A 126 10.70 -17.42 32.85
N HIS A 127 11.77 -16.95 33.51
CA HIS A 127 12.88 -16.31 32.82
C HIS A 127 13.58 -17.25 31.83
N HIS A 128 13.84 -18.50 32.21
CA HIS A 128 14.41 -19.49 31.29
C HIS A 128 13.50 -19.78 30.10
N LEU A 129 12.17 -19.88 30.31
CA LEU A 129 11.22 -20.07 29.23
C LEU A 129 11.19 -18.89 28.27
N VAL A 130 11.16 -17.65 28.79
CA VAL A 130 11.21 -16.44 27.96
C VAL A 130 12.51 -16.38 27.18
N ASN A 131 13.65 -16.69 27.80
CA ASN A 131 14.94 -16.73 27.11
C ASN A 131 14.96 -17.80 26.01
N ASN A 132 14.42 -18.99 26.27
CA ASN A 132 14.32 -20.03 25.26
C ASN A 132 13.41 -19.63 24.11
N LEU A 133 12.30 -18.93 24.37
CA LEU A 133 11.40 -18.41 23.34
C LEU A 133 12.06 -17.34 22.48
N ILE A 134 12.79 -16.41 23.12
CA ILE A 134 13.57 -15.38 22.42
C ILE A 134 14.63 -16.05 21.55
N LEU A 135 15.42 -16.98 22.12
CA LEU A 135 16.45 -17.72 21.39
C LEU A 135 15.84 -18.54 20.24
N SER A 136 14.71 -19.21 20.46
CA SER A 136 14.02 -19.92 19.39
C SER A 136 13.56 -18.98 18.30
N SER A 137 13.02 -17.81 18.64
CA SER A 137 12.48 -16.87 17.65
C SER A 137 13.53 -16.12 16.83
N LEU A 138 14.72 -15.90 17.40
CA LEU A 138 15.75 -15.05 16.79
C LEU A 138 16.96 -15.83 16.28
N VAL A 139 17.33 -16.94 16.93
CA VAL A 139 18.63 -17.60 16.74
C VAL A 139 18.50 -19.04 16.31
N LEU A 140 17.64 -19.82 16.97
CA LEU A 140 17.56 -21.28 16.78
C LEU A 140 16.52 -21.68 15.73
N ASP A 141 15.72 -20.74 15.22
CA ASP A 141 14.87 -21.01 14.07
C ASP A 141 15.73 -21.17 12.81
N ALA A 142 15.51 -22.27 12.08
CA ALA A 142 16.28 -22.61 10.89
C ALA A 142 15.93 -21.71 9.68
N GLU A 143 14.84 -20.95 9.76
CA GLU A 143 14.40 -20.05 8.71
C GLU A 143 15.11 -18.68 8.78
N GLN A 144 16.27 -18.56 8.11
CA GLN A 144 16.93 -17.25 7.91
C GLN A 144 16.40 -16.56 6.64
N LYS A 145 15.20 -16.00 6.71
CA LYS A 145 14.67 -15.12 5.65
C LYS A 145 14.90 -13.64 6.00
N LYS A 146 15.00 -12.79 4.98
CA LYS A 146 15.23 -11.34 5.16
C LYS A 146 13.96 -10.69 5.70
N LEU A 147 14.05 -10.07 6.87
CA LEU A 147 12.93 -9.32 7.47
C LEU A 147 12.61 -8.04 6.69
N PRO A 148 11.39 -7.47 6.88
CA PRO A 148 11.06 -6.14 6.40
C PRO A 148 12.10 -5.10 6.82
N LYS A 149 12.31 -4.05 6.01
CA LYS A 149 13.28 -3.01 6.39
C LYS A 149 12.78 -2.29 7.64
N LEU A 150 13.60 -2.25 8.69
CA LEU A 150 13.36 -1.41 9.85
C LEU A 150 13.23 0.06 9.39
N LYS A 151 12.14 0.71 9.80
CA LYS A 151 11.92 2.14 9.59
C LYS A 151 11.86 2.81 10.95
N ASP A 152 12.91 3.55 11.29
CA ASP A 152 12.98 4.35 12.50
C ASP A 152 12.33 5.73 12.23
N PRO A 153 11.29 6.14 12.98
CA PRO A 153 10.66 7.45 12.82
C PRO A 153 11.61 8.62 13.11
N GLU A 154 12.59 8.44 14.00
CA GLU A 154 13.59 9.46 14.34
C GLU A 154 14.66 9.59 13.24
N ARG A 155 14.85 8.56 12.40
CA ARG A 155 15.90 8.49 11.36
C ARG A 155 15.37 7.96 10.02
N PRO A 156 14.44 8.66 9.35
CA PRO A 156 13.74 8.15 8.18
C PRO A 156 14.64 7.96 6.93
N ALA A 157 15.79 8.64 6.86
CA ALA A 157 16.73 8.55 5.74
C ALA A 157 17.84 7.50 5.94
N PHE A 158 17.95 6.91 7.13
CA PHE A 158 19.00 5.94 7.44
C PHE A 158 18.61 4.55 6.91
N ASN A 159 19.43 3.98 6.03
CA ASN A 159 19.17 2.63 5.50
C ASN A 159 19.80 1.59 6.43
N PHE A 160 19.00 1.12 7.38
CA PHE A 160 19.39 0.05 8.30
C PHE A 160 19.75 -1.24 7.54
N PRO A 161 20.74 -2.01 8.02
CA PRO A 161 21.02 -3.34 7.48
C PRO A 161 19.79 -4.24 7.59
N ARG A 162 19.68 -5.21 6.67
CA ARG A 162 18.59 -6.20 6.69
C ARG A 162 18.86 -7.19 7.82
N GLU A 163 17.96 -7.22 8.78
CA GLU A 163 17.93 -8.28 9.80
C GLU A 163 17.35 -9.57 9.19
N TYR A 164 17.84 -10.70 9.67
CA TYR A 164 17.35 -12.02 9.32
C TYR A 164 16.52 -12.55 10.49
N GLY A 165 15.44 -13.26 10.18
CA GLY A 165 14.58 -13.85 11.20
C GLY A 165 13.33 -14.47 10.58
N ILE A 166 12.39 -14.83 11.43
CA ILE A 166 11.16 -15.53 11.06
C ILE A 166 10.30 -14.63 10.18
N THR A 167 9.93 -15.10 9.00
CA THR A 167 8.93 -14.40 8.18
C THR A 167 7.55 -14.66 8.74
N ASP A 168 6.90 -13.62 9.27
CA ASP A 168 5.49 -13.68 9.68
C ASP A 168 4.62 -13.74 8.41
N VAL A 169 4.59 -14.92 7.76
CA VAL A 169 3.64 -15.22 6.69
C VAL A 169 2.38 -15.79 7.33
N ARG A 170 1.73 -15.02 8.21
CA ARG A 170 0.30 -15.24 8.47
C ARG A 170 -0.45 -14.70 7.25
N GLY A 171 -0.51 -15.56 6.23
CA GLY A 171 -1.19 -15.26 4.98
C GLY A 171 -2.65 -14.90 5.23
N THR A 172 -3.01 -13.70 4.81
CA THR A 172 -4.33 -13.42 4.22
C THR A 172 -4.29 -13.78 2.75
#